data_AF-A0A9D9L8L9-F1
#
_entry.id   AF-A0A9D9L8L9-F1
#
_cell.length_a   1.000
_cell.length_b   1.000
_cell.length_c   1.000
_cell.angle_alpha   90.00
_cell.angle_beta   90.00
_cell.angle_gamma   90.00
#
_symmetry.space_group_name_H-M   'P 1'
#
loop_
_entity.id
_entity.type
_entity.pdbx_description
1 polymer ?
#
loop_
_entity_poly.entity_id
_entity_poly.type
_entity_poly.pdbx_seq_one_letter_code
_entity_poly.pdbx_strand_id
1 'polypeptide(L)'
;ATSDLARDLASRLAWRQLHNAFLTLKPRGYGFAENASGKDLTVIERPLDELRSLAQKFQAPETVRQLENSLADKYRLPAGSILVAAMPYYTKLIPKDLRIATSQGGFWLLEADGDHLRSLRSDYQRTFAIRVLAVPEARKRLAAKADEILAFMLEWQ
;
A
#
# COMPACT_ATOMS: atom_id res chain seq x y z
N ALA A 1 25.13 24.29 -7.83
CA ALA A 1 24.11 25.04 -7.06
C ALA A 1 22.77 24.32 -7.23
N THR A 2 22.20 23.76 -6.17
CA THR A 2 20.88 23.11 -6.21
C THR A 2 19.81 24.19 -6.39
N SER A 3 19.00 24.09 -7.44
CA SER A 3 17.98 25.10 -7.78
C SER A 3 17.00 25.32 -6.62
N ASP A 4 16.44 26.51 -6.54
CA ASP A 4 15.47 26.84 -5.48
C ASP A 4 14.22 25.93 -5.54
N LEU A 5 13.87 25.45 -6.74
CA LEU A 5 12.85 24.42 -6.95
C LEU A 5 13.22 23.10 -6.28
N ALA A 6 14.48 22.65 -6.39
CA ALA A 6 14.94 21.42 -5.73
C ALA A 6 14.94 21.57 -4.20
N ARG A 7 15.22 22.78 -3.68
CA ARG A 7 15.15 23.07 -2.24
C ARG A 7 13.71 23.15 -1.72
N ASP A 8 12.77 23.71 -2.48
CA ASP A 8 11.34 23.71 -2.14
C ASP A 8 10.75 22.30 -2.19
N LEU A 9 11.08 21.49 -3.21
CA LEU A 9 10.67 20.09 -3.27
C LEU A 9 11.26 19.27 -2.10
N ALA A 10 12.55 19.48 -1.80
CA ALA A 10 13.22 18.80 -0.69
C ALA A 10 12.67 19.25 0.66
N SER A 11 12.32 20.52 0.86
CA SER A 11 11.72 21.00 2.11
C SER A 11 10.31 20.43 2.28
N ARG A 12 9.47 20.43 1.24
CA ARG A 12 8.15 19.81 1.28
C ARG A 12 8.21 18.31 1.55
N LEU A 13 9.24 17.62 1.07
CA LEU A 13 9.51 16.21 1.38
C LEU A 13 10.05 16.01 2.80
N ALA A 14 10.94 16.88 3.28
CA ALA A 14 11.52 16.85 4.62
C ALA A 14 10.50 17.19 5.72
N TRP A 15 9.53 18.05 5.39
CA TRP A 15 8.42 18.44 6.25
C TRP A 15 7.14 17.64 5.99
N ARG A 16 7.19 16.54 5.22
CA ARG A 16 6.06 15.61 5.16
C ARG A 16 5.80 15.10 6.57
N GLN A 17 4.84 15.71 7.26
CA GLN A 17 4.08 15.01 8.28
C GLN A 17 3.41 13.85 7.55
N LEU A 18 4.04 12.69 7.55
CA LEU A 18 3.40 11.46 7.12
C LEU A 18 2.28 11.22 8.12
N HIS A 19 1.11 11.73 7.79
CA HIS A 19 -0.05 11.63 8.66
C HIS A 19 -0.43 10.17 8.83
N ASN A 20 -1.02 9.82 9.96
CA ASN A 20 -1.37 8.43 10.21
C ASN A 20 -2.40 7.93 9.18
N ALA A 21 -2.26 6.66 8.80
CA ALA A 21 -3.27 5.98 8.00
C ALA A 21 -4.62 6.00 8.75
N PHE A 22 -5.69 6.25 8.02
CA PHE A 22 -7.07 6.12 8.50
C PHE A 22 -7.80 4.96 7.84
N LEU A 23 -7.30 4.49 6.70
CA LEU A 23 -7.77 3.31 5.99
C LEU A 23 -6.57 2.46 5.58
N THR A 24 -6.61 1.18 5.93
CA THR A 24 -5.65 0.18 5.48
C THR A 24 -6.38 -0.97 4.80
N LEU A 25 -5.96 -1.32 3.59
CA LEU A 25 -6.42 -2.51 2.87
C LEU A 25 -5.46 -3.66 3.12
N LYS A 26 -5.98 -4.79 3.58
CA LYS A 26 -5.21 -5.99 3.94
C LYS A 26 -5.71 -7.23 3.20
N PRO A 27 -4.86 -8.25 2.97
CA PRO A 27 -5.34 -9.55 2.51
C PRO A 27 -6.29 -10.15 3.55
N ARG A 28 -7.29 -10.91 3.10
CA ARG A 28 -8.19 -11.65 3.99
C ARG A 28 -7.43 -12.50 5.00
N GLY A 29 -7.78 -12.37 6.29
CA GLY A 29 -7.13 -13.07 7.40
C GLY A 29 -5.87 -12.38 7.95
N TYR A 30 -5.46 -11.23 7.40
CA TYR A 30 -4.23 -10.53 7.78
C TYR A 30 -4.44 -9.13 8.36
N GLY A 31 -5.70 -8.73 8.67
CA GLY A 31 -6.04 -7.45 9.30
C GLY A 31 -5.87 -7.40 10.81
N PHE A 32 -5.75 -8.55 11.49
CA PHE A 32 -5.75 -8.64 12.95
C PHE A 32 -4.71 -7.75 13.66
N ALA A 33 -3.49 -7.65 13.11
CA ALA A 33 -2.41 -6.88 13.72
C ALA A 33 -2.66 -5.36 13.67
N GLU A 34 -3.36 -4.88 12.63
CA GLU A 34 -3.71 -3.47 12.49
C GLU A 34 -4.95 -3.12 13.35
N ASN A 35 -5.91 -4.04 13.44
CA ASN A 35 -7.13 -3.91 14.26
C ASN A 35 -6.86 -3.86 15.77
N ALA A 36 -5.81 -4.52 16.25
CA ALA A 36 -5.45 -4.53 17.67
C ALA A 36 -4.94 -3.17 18.20
N SER A 37 -4.67 -2.20 17.32
CA SER A 37 -3.92 -0.99 17.69
C SER A 37 -4.72 0.13 18.37
N GLY A 38 -6.06 0.02 18.47
CA GLY A 38 -6.92 1.03 19.11
C GLY A 38 -6.88 2.42 18.44
N LYS A 39 -6.34 2.50 17.22
CA LYS A 39 -6.20 3.75 16.45
C LYS A 39 -7.50 4.03 15.70
N ASP A 40 -7.72 5.31 15.34
CA ASP A 40 -8.74 5.72 14.35
C ASP A 40 -8.37 5.21 12.95
N LEU A 41 -8.42 3.89 12.78
CA LEU A 41 -7.98 3.17 11.60
C LEU A 41 -9.09 2.19 11.21
N THR A 42 -9.55 2.32 9.97
CA THR A 42 -10.45 1.34 9.36
C THR A 42 -9.60 0.34 8.59
N VAL A 43 -9.76 -0.94 8.88
CA VAL A 43 -9.10 -2.02 8.15
C VAL A 43 -10.14 -2.73 7.29
N ILE A 44 -9.91 -2.75 5.98
CA ILE A 44 -10.76 -3.50 5.05
C ILE A 44 -9.96 -4.65 4.49
N GLU A 45 -10.48 -5.86 4.67
CA GLU A 45 -9.88 -7.07 4.14
C GLU A 45 -10.44 -7.42 2.75
N ARG A 46 -9.56 -7.65 1.77
CA ARG A 46 -9.93 -7.99 0.38
C ARG A 46 -9.17 -9.22 -0.13
N PRO A 47 -9.66 -9.89 -1.18
CA PRO A 47 -8.89 -10.92 -1.88
C PRO A 47 -7.52 -10.39 -2.30
N LEU A 48 -6.49 -11.23 -2.22
CA LEU A 48 -5.13 -10.84 -2.61
C LEU A 48 -5.07 -10.37 -4.06
N ASP A 49 -5.77 -11.05 -4.98
CA ASP A 49 -5.74 -10.68 -6.40
C ASP A 49 -6.38 -9.31 -6.67
N GLU A 50 -7.38 -8.92 -5.89
CA GLU A 50 -7.96 -7.58 -6.01
C GLU A 50 -6.96 -6.51 -5.54
N LEU A 51 -6.30 -6.75 -4.41
CA LEU A 51 -5.26 -5.86 -3.89
C LEU A 51 -4.06 -5.76 -4.84
N ARG A 52 -3.72 -6.85 -5.53
CA ARG A 52 -2.72 -6.87 -6.59
C ARG A 52 -3.12 -5.98 -7.74
N SER A 53 -4.32 -6.15 -8.27
CA SER A 53 -4.82 -5.33 -9.37
C SER A 53 -4.82 -3.85 -8.99
N LEU A 54 -5.22 -3.53 -7.76
CA LEU A 54 -5.19 -2.17 -7.25
C LEU A 54 -3.76 -1.61 -7.12
N ALA A 55 -2.83 -2.40 -6.58
CA ALA A 55 -1.42 -2.01 -6.48
C ALA A 55 -0.77 -1.85 -7.86
N GLN A 56 -1.14 -2.68 -8.84
CA GLN A 56 -0.67 -2.60 -10.23
C GLN A 56 -1.19 -1.33 -10.93
N LYS A 57 -2.47 -1.02 -10.74
CA LYS A 57 -3.10 0.20 -11.26
C LYS A 57 -2.38 1.46 -10.78
N PHE A 58 -1.83 1.43 -9.57
CA PHE A 58 -1.17 2.57 -8.92
C PHE A 58 0.36 2.44 -8.85
N GLN A 59 0.99 1.77 -9.83
CA GLN A 59 2.45 1.67 -9.89
C GLN A 59 3.15 2.97 -10.28
N ALA A 60 2.54 3.77 -11.15
CA ALA A 60 3.12 5.02 -11.62
C ALA A 60 2.88 6.16 -10.61
N PRO A 61 3.92 6.88 -10.16
CA PRO A 61 3.77 8.00 -9.22
C PRO A 61 2.80 9.08 -9.70
N GLU A 62 2.74 9.34 -11.00
CA GLU A 62 1.85 10.32 -11.62
C GLU A 62 0.38 9.91 -11.45
N THR A 63 0.07 8.63 -11.67
CA THR A 63 -1.26 8.05 -11.50
C THR A 63 -1.71 8.13 -10.04
N VAL A 64 -0.81 7.80 -9.09
CA VAL A 64 -1.07 7.94 -7.65
C VAL A 64 -1.40 9.39 -7.30
N ARG A 65 -0.61 10.35 -7.79
CA ARG A 65 -0.83 11.78 -7.52
C ARG A 65 -2.17 12.28 -8.07
N GLN A 66 -2.59 11.82 -9.25
CA GLN A 66 -3.89 12.18 -9.83
C GLN A 66 -5.04 11.61 -9.01
N LEU A 67 -4.92 10.37 -8.52
CA LEU A 67 -5.87 9.75 -7.60
C LEU A 67 -5.96 10.56 -6.29
N GLU A 68 -4.81 10.91 -5.69
CA GLU A 68 -4.73 11.69 -4.45
C GLU A 68 -5.43 13.05 -4.59
N ASN A 69 -5.19 13.75 -5.70
CA ASN A 69 -5.87 15.01 -6.00
C ASN A 69 -7.38 14.81 -6.19
N SER A 70 -7.78 13.77 -6.93
CA SER A 70 -9.20 13.46 -7.15
C SER A 70 -9.93 13.11 -5.84
N LEU A 71 -9.26 12.40 -4.93
CA LEU A 71 -9.77 12.14 -3.58
C LEU A 71 -9.87 13.44 -2.77
N ALA A 72 -8.85 14.28 -2.79
CA ALA A 72 -8.87 15.57 -2.10
C ALA A 72 -10.03 16.45 -2.60
N ASP A 73 -10.21 16.55 -3.92
CA ASP A 73 -11.28 17.32 -4.56
C ASP A 73 -12.67 16.78 -4.17
N LYS A 74 -12.86 15.46 -4.25
CA LYS A 74 -14.12 14.80 -3.87
C LYS A 74 -14.54 15.14 -2.43
N TYR A 75 -13.58 15.26 -1.52
CA TYR A 75 -13.83 15.57 -0.11
C TYR A 75 -13.62 17.05 0.25
N ARG A 76 -13.46 17.93 -0.74
CA ARG A 76 -13.25 19.38 -0.59
C ARG A 76 -12.08 19.69 0.36
N LEU A 77 -10.97 19.00 0.16
CA LEU A 77 -9.72 19.17 0.90
C LEU A 77 -8.65 19.76 -0.02
N PRO A 78 -7.65 20.48 0.53
CA PRO A 78 -6.49 20.91 -0.25
C PRO A 78 -5.75 19.72 -0.87
N ALA A 79 -5.18 19.92 -2.05
CA ALA A 79 -4.30 18.93 -2.68
C ALA A 79 -3.18 18.48 -1.73
N GLY A 80 -2.92 17.18 -1.70
CA GLY A 80 -1.96 16.57 -0.77
C GLY A 80 -2.50 16.29 0.64
N SER A 81 -3.76 16.61 0.93
CA SER A 81 -4.38 16.29 2.24
C SER A 81 -4.74 14.82 2.41
N ILE A 82 -4.83 14.07 1.31
CA ILE A 82 -5.02 12.62 1.27
C ILE A 82 -3.87 12.02 0.47
N LEU A 83 -3.20 11.01 1.02
CA LEU A 83 -2.10 10.30 0.36
C LEU A 83 -2.42 8.81 0.26
N VAL A 84 -2.05 8.18 -0.85
CA VAL A 84 -2.23 6.75 -1.08
C VAL A 84 -0.86 6.08 -1.16
N ALA A 85 -0.51 5.35 -0.11
CA ALA A 85 0.66 4.52 -0.05
C ALA A 85 0.29 3.07 -0.39
N ALA A 86 0.21 2.78 -1.70
CA ALA A 86 0.24 1.39 -2.18
C ALA A 86 1.69 0.91 -2.11
N MET A 87 1.98 -0.14 -1.34
CA MET A 87 3.33 -0.73 -1.34
C MET A 87 3.69 -1.17 -2.78
N PRO A 88 4.65 -0.51 -3.45
CA PRO A 88 4.88 -0.71 -4.88
C PRO A 88 5.57 -2.05 -5.20
N TYR A 89 5.94 -2.81 -4.17
CA TYR A 89 6.84 -3.96 -4.27
C TYR A 89 6.14 -5.31 -4.14
N TYR A 90 4.98 -5.47 -4.78
CA TYR A 90 4.33 -6.78 -4.89
C TYR A 90 5.32 -7.85 -5.41
N THR A 91 6.25 -7.46 -6.28
CA THR A 91 7.26 -8.33 -6.89
C THR A 91 8.54 -8.55 -6.09
N LYS A 92 8.89 -7.69 -5.11
CA LYS A 92 10.17 -7.85 -4.37
C LYS A 92 10.04 -8.63 -3.06
N LEU A 93 8.83 -8.76 -2.54
CA LEU A 93 8.61 -9.39 -1.23
C LEU A 93 8.42 -10.91 -1.31
N ILE A 94 8.24 -11.46 -2.52
CA ILE A 94 8.37 -12.90 -2.77
C ILE A 94 9.75 -13.09 -3.42
N PRO A 95 10.73 -13.72 -2.72
CA PRO A 95 11.99 -14.07 -3.34
C PRO A 95 11.72 -14.87 -4.63
N LYS A 96 12.37 -14.51 -5.74
CA LYS A 96 12.34 -15.35 -6.93
C LYS A 96 12.91 -16.71 -6.54
N ASP A 97 12.29 -17.78 -7.03
CA ASP A 97 12.81 -19.11 -6.75
C ASP A 97 14.24 -19.24 -7.33
N LEU A 98 15.11 -19.90 -6.57
CA LEU A 98 16.50 -20.08 -6.89
C LEU A 98 16.72 -21.48 -7.41
N ARG A 99 17.31 -21.60 -8.61
CA ARG A 99 17.70 -22.90 -9.14
C ARG A 99 19.04 -23.31 -8.53
N ILE A 100 19.03 -24.41 -7.80
CA ILE A 100 20.23 -25.04 -7.26
C ILE A 100 20.73 -26.09 -8.25
N ALA A 101 21.97 -25.95 -8.72
CA ALA A 101 22.60 -26.95 -9.55
C ALA A 101 23.18 -28.07 -8.67
N THR A 102 22.88 -29.33 -9.01
CA THR A 102 23.44 -30.51 -8.37
C THR A 102 24.04 -31.43 -9.43
N SER A 103 24.84 -32.41 -9.02
CA SER A 103 25.36 -33.46 -9.91
C SER A 103 24.27 -34.32 -10.58
N GLN A 104 23.01 -34.16 -10.17
CA GLN A 104 21.86 -34.97 -10.62
C GLN A 104 20.83 -34.19 -11.45
N GLY A 105 21.09 -32.92 -11.82
CA GLY A 105 20.22 -32.15 -12.73
C GLY A 105 19.58 -30.88 -12.14
N GLY A 106 19.83 -30.60 -10.85
CA GLY A 106 19.38 -29.40 -10.15
C GLY A 106 17.88 -29.35 -9.85
N PHE A 107 17.49 -28.44 -8.96
CA PHE A 107 16.11 -28.25 -8.51
C PHE A 107 15.83 -26.78 -8.18
N TRP A 108 14.55 -26.41 -8.11
CA TRP A 108 14.10 -25.09 -7.65
C TRP A 108 13.88 -25.13 -6.14
N LEU A 109 14.55 -24.25 -5.39
CA LEU A 109 14.67 -24.31 -3.94
C LEU A 109 13.30 -24.21 -3.23
N LEU A 110 12.45 -23.26 -3.63
CA LEU A 110 11.16 -23.01 -2.99
C LEU A 110 10.08 -23.98 -3.49
N GLU A 111 10.14 -24.42 -4.74
CA GLU A 111 9.27 -25.49 -5.24
C GLU A 111 9.53 -26.83 -4.54
N ALA A 112 10.80 -27.13 -4.23
CA ALA A 112 11.18 -28.36 -3.52
C ALA A 112 10.84 -28.31 -2.02
N ASP A 113 10.71 -27.12 -1.42
CA ASP A 113 10.35 -26.91 -0.01
C ASP A 113 9.04 -26.11 0.12
N GLY A 114 7.92 -26.84 0.02
CA GLY A 114 6.59 -26.27 0.12
C GLY A 114 6.27 -25.64 1.48
N ASP A 115 6.91 -26.06 2.57
CA ASP A 115 6.75 -25.47 3.89
C ASP A 115 7.40 -24.09 3.95
N HIS A 116 8.63 -23.97 3.43
CA HIS A 116 9.33 -22.71 3.36
C HIS A 116 8.60 -21.70 2.46
N LEU A 117 8.09 -22.15 1.30
CA LEU A 117 7.28 -21.32 0.41
C LEU A 117 5.99 -20.82 1.09
N ARG A 118 5.32 -21.66 1.87
CA ARG A 118 4.12 -21.26 2.64
C ARG A 118 4.46 -20.23 3.72
N SER A 119 5.56 -20.42 4.45
CA SER A 119 6.01 -19.47 5.47
C SER A 119 6.30 -18.09 4.87
N LEU A 120 7.07 -18.05 3.78
CA LEU A 120 7.40 -16.80 3.07
C LEU A 120 6.15 -16.08 2.57
N ARG A 121 5.19 -16.82 1.99
CA ARG A 121 3.91 -16.24 1.54
C ARG A 121 3.12 -15.63 2.69
N SER A 122 3.13 -16.27 3.87
CA SER A 122 2.43 -15.77 5.05
C SER A 122 3.07 -14.48 5.58
N ASP A 123 4.40 -14.44 5.69
CA ASP A 123 5.13 -13.22 6.12
C ASP A 123 4.90 -12.06 5.14
N TYR A 124 4.85 -12.38 3.85
CA TYR A 124 4.51 -11.41 2.83
C TYR A 124 3.09 -10.86 3.00
N GLN A 125 2.09 -11.72 3.13
CA GLN A 125 0.69 -11.30 3.27
C GLN A 125 0.46 -10.50 4.56
N ARG A 126 1.19 -10.81 5.64
CA ARG A 126 1.17 -10.05 6.88
C ARG A 126 1.69 -8.62 6.70
N THR A 127 2.76 -8.45 5.93
CA THR A 127 3.39 -7.14 5.70
C THR A 127 2.67 -6.31 4.65
N PHE A 128 2.04 -6.96 3.66
CA PHE A 128 1.31 -6.27 2.60
C PHE A 128 0.24 -5.34 3.17
N ALA A 129 0.17 -4.12 2.65
CA ALA A 129 -0.92 -3.20 2.92
C ALA A 129 -0.96 -2.10 1.86
N ILE A 130 -2.16 -1.66 1.51
CA ILE A 130 -2.37 -0.36 0.83
C ILE A 130 -2.92 0.59 1.89
N ARG A 131 -2.25 1.72 2.12
CA ARG A 131 -2.63 2.66 3.17
C ARG A 131 -3.12 3.96 2.55
N VAL A 132 -4.19 4.50 3.10
CA VAL A 132 -4.67 5.84 2.81
C VAL A 132 -4.48 6.70 4.06
N LEU A 133 -3.74 7.77 3.90
CA LEU A 133 -3.31 8.69 4.95
C LEU A 133 -4.05 10.01 4.74
N ALA A 134 -4.37 10.71 5.82
CA ALA A 134 -4.98 12.03 5.72
C ALA A 134 -4.54 12.95 6.86
N VAL A 135 -4.60 14.26 6.59
CA VAL A 135 -4.39 15.30 7.61
C VAL A 135 -5.25 15.06 8.85
N PRO A 136 -4.74 15.35 10.07
CA PRO A 136 -5.39 14.97 11.34
C PRO A 136 -6.85 15.46 11.45
N GLU A 137 -7.13 16.65 10.95
CA GLU A 137 -8.43 17.33 11.04
C GLU A 137 -9.51 16.61 10.19
N ALA A 138 -9.10 15.95 9.11
CA ALA A 138 -10.01 15.21 8.23
C ALA A 138 -10.11 13.73 8.57
N ARG A 139 -9.18 13.19 9.36
CA ARG A 139 -8.96 11.74 9.57
C ARG A 139 -10.23 11.00 10.02
N LYS A 140 -10.86 11.47 11.10
CA LYS A 140 -12.06 10.83 11.67
C LYS A 140 -13.25 10.84 10.70
N ARG A 141 -13.44 11.95 9.99
CA ARG A 141 -14.50 12.12 8.99
C ARG A 141 -14.30 11.20 7.79
N LEU A 142 -13.06 11.04 7.33
CA LEU A 142 -12.71 10.17 6.20
C LEU A 142 -12.76 8.69 6.60
N ALA A 143 -12.40 8.33 7.83
CA ALA A 143 -12.54 6.97 8.35
C ALA A 143 -14.00 6.48 8.29
N ALA A 144 -14.97 7.34 8.63
CA ALA A 144 -16.39 7.02 8.51
C ALA A 144 -16.86 6.80 7.05
N LYS A 145 -16.02 7.10 6.07
CA LYS A 145 -16.28 6.95 4.62
C LYS A 145 -15.34 5.94 3.96
N ALA A 146 -14.71 5.07 4.74
CA ALA A 146 -13.71 4.12 4.26
C ALA A 146 -14.19 3.28 3.06
N ASP A 147 -15.41 2.74 3.13
CA ASP A 147 -15.99 1.95 2.03
C ASP A 147 -16.24 2.79 0.77
N GLU A 148 -16.69 4.04 0.92
CA GLU A 148 -16.89 4.97 -0.19
C GLU A 148 -15.56 5.31 -0.88
N ILE A 149 -14.51 5.49 -0.08
CA ILE A 149 -13.15 5.76 -0.57
C ILE A 149 -12.61 4.54 -1.32
N LEU A 150 -12.80 3.33 -0.78
CA LEU A 150 -12.39 2.11 -1.46
C LEU A 150 -13.13 1.93 -2.80
N ALA A 151 -14.45 2.10 -2.83
CA ALA A 151 -15.24 2.02 -4.06
C ALA A 151 -14.72 3.01 -5.10
N PHE A 152 -14.46 4.26 -4.69
CA PHE A 152 -13.87 5.26 -5.56
C PHE A 152 -12.51 4.81 -6.13
N MET A 153 -11.60 4.29 -5.30
CA MET A 153 -10.29 3.82 -5.76
C MET A 153 -10.40 2.66 -6.77
N LEU A 154 -11.37 1.76 -6.58
CA LEU A 154 -11.62 0.65 -7.50
C LEU A 154 -12.10 1.14 -8.88
N GLU A 155 -13.03 2.10 -8.89
CA GLU A 155 -13.68 2.62 -10.11
C GLU A 155 -12.89 3.71 -10.84
N TRP A 156 -11.98 4.40 -10.17
CA TRP A 156 -11.23 5.56 -10.72
C TRP A 156 -10.43 5.21 -11.98
N GLN A 157 -10.57 5.96 -13.08
CA GLN A 157 -9.86 5.72 -14.35
C GLN A 157 -8.92 6.87 -14.69
#